data_AF-A0A5E4NR89-F1
#
_entry.id   AF-A0A5E4NR89-F1
#
_cell.length_a   1.000
_cell.length_b   1.000
_cell.length_c   1.000
_cell.angle_alpha   90.00
_cell.angle_beta   90.00
_cell.angle_gamma   90.00
#
_symmetry.space_group_name_H-M   'P 1'
#
loop_
_entity.id
_entity.type
_entity.pdbx_description
1 polymer ?
#
loop_
_entity_poly.entity_id
_entity_poly.type
_entity_poly.pdbx_seq_one_letter_code
_entity_poly.pdbx_strand_id
1 'polypeptide(L)'
;MEISRQRYGRQAEEFLKEGPYSFKNISQFKYLSTMITHSNNMEYEILKRIQMGNKCYYAMGNLLKSRILSKTLKVQLYVTLIRSIVLYGVQCWTIRKNDESKLRVFERKTLRRIYGPYHDPQT
;
A
#
# COMPACT_ATOMS: atom_id res chain seq x y z
N MET A 1 7.07 -22.88 -21.29
CA MET A 1 8.35 -22.15 -21.16
C MET A 1 8.38 -21.51 -19.78
N GLU A 2 8.87 -22.24 -18.79
CA GLU A 2 9.10 -21.73 -17.44
C GLU A 2 10.46 -21.04 -17.40
N ILE A 3 10.48 -19.70 -17.36
CA ILE A 3 11.72 -18.97 -17.15
C ILE A 3 11.86 -18.77 -15.64
N SER A 4 12.39 -19.81 -14.97
CA SER A 4 13.00 -19.71 -13.66
C SER A 4 14.11 -18.64 -13.73
N ARG A 5 13.94 -17.54 -12.99
CA ARG A 5 15.02 -16.57 -12.73
C ARG A 5 15.58 -16.82 -11.34
N GLN A 6 16.16 -18.00 -11.12
CA GLN A 6 17.19 -18.13 -10.08
C GLN A 6 18.43 -17.39 -10.57
N ARG A 7 18.67 -16.18 -10.06
CA ARG A 7 20.00 -15.57 -10.15
C ARG A 7 20.81 -16.01 -8.94
N TYR A 8 21.75 -16.91 -9.23
CA TYR A 8 22.92 -17.26 -8.45
C TYR A 8 23.55 -16.05 -7.74
N GLY A 9 24.07 -16.28 -6.54
CA GLY A 9 24.60 -15.27 -5.63
C GLY A 9 25.77 -14.47 -6.20
N ARG A 10 25.48 -13.27 -6.70
CA ARG A 10 26.45 -12.16 -6.64
C ARG A 10 26.38 -11.58 -5.24
N GLN A 11 27.49 -11.63 -4.50
CA GLN A 11 27.67 -10.73 -3.37
C GLN A 11 27.49 -9.32 -3.92
N ALA A 12 26.41 -8.65 -3.50
CA ALA A 12 26.17 -7.28 -3.90
C ALA A 12 27.30 -6.44 -3.30
N GLU A 13 28.08 -5.75 -4.14
CA GLU A 13 29.15 -4.88 -3.68
C GLU A 13 28.58 -3.89 -2.66
N GLU A 14 29.28 -3.71 -1.54
CA GLU A 14 28.79 -2.89 -0.42
C GLU A 14 28.71 -1.40 -0.81
N PHE A 15 29.48 -0.99 -1.81
CA PHE A 15 29.51 0.38 -2.33
C PHE A 15 29.54 0.39 -3.86
N LEU A 16 28.65 1.17 -4.46
CA LEU A 16 28.66 1.54 -5.87
C LEU A 16 29.52 2.79 -6.05
N LYS A 17 30.57 2.72 -6.87
CA LYS A 17 31.50 3.83 -7.11
C LYS A 17 31.22 4.48 -8.46
N GLU A 18 30.95 5.77 -8.47
CA GLU A 18 30.76 6.59 -9.67
C GLU A 18 31.71 7.78 -9.59
N GLY A 19 32.84 7.70 -10.29
CA GLY A 19 33.90 8.70 -10.23
C GLY A 19 34.45 8.89 -8.80
N PRO A 20 34.44 10.12 -8.25
CA PRO A 20 34.88 10.38 -6.88
C PRO A 20 33.84 9.99 -5.80
N TYR A 21 32.63 9.59 -6.19
CA TYR A 21 31.54 9.32 -5.26
C TYR A 21 31.39 7.83 -4.97
N SER A 22 31.11 7.50 -3.71
CA SER A 22 30.78 6.13 -3.29
C SER A 22 29.39 6.11 -2.63
N PHE A 23 28.52 5.23 -3.12
CA PHE A 23 27.15 5.08 -2.67
C PHE A 23 27.01 3.72 -1.99
N LYS A 24 26.60 3.72 -0.73
CA LYS A 24 26.33 2.47 -0.02
C LYS A 24 25.17 1.73 -0.67
N ASN A 25 25.37 0.44 -0.95
CA ASN A 25 24.31 -0.43 -1.40
C ASN A 25 23.34 -0.70 -0.24
N ILE A 26 22.07 -0.37 -0.45
CA ILE A 26 21.01 -0.48 0.57
C ILE A 26 19.87 -1.33 0.02
N SER A 27 19.29 -2.15 0.90
CA SER A 27 18.20 -3.05 0.53
C SER A 27 16.89 -2.32 0.25
N GLN A 28 16.68 -1.16 0.89
CA GLN A 28 15.49 -0.33 0.76
C GLN A 28 15.87 1.14 0.73
N PHE A 29 15.27 1.90 -0.19
CA PHE A 29 15.48 3.33 -0.34
C PHE A 29 14.15 4.05 -0.51
N LYS A 30 14.02 5.25 0.06
CA LYS A 30 12.83 6.08 -0.11
C LYS A 30 13.09 7.13 -1.17
N TYR A 31 12.39 7.04 -2.30
CA TYR A 31 12.45 8.00 -3.40
C TYR A 31 11.07 8.61 -3.64
N LEU A 32 10.94 9.94 -3.61
CA LEU A 32 9.67 10.65 -3.84
C LEU A 32 8.47 10.06 -3.06
N SER A 33 8.72 9.66 -1.81
CA SER A 33 7.75 8.99 -0.93
C SER A 33 7.34 7.55 -1.30
N THR A 34 7.92 6.98 -2.35
CA THR A 34 7.85 5.55 -2.67
C THR A 34 9.05 4.78 -2.13
N MET A 35 8.82 3.58 -1.59
CA MET A 35 9.87 2.66 -1.16
C MET A 35 10.30 1.78 -2.32
N ILE A 36 11.55 1.93 -2.73
CA ILE A 36 12.21 1.10 -3.73
C ILE A 36 13.00 0.03 -2.99
N THR A 37 12.89 -1.21 -3.42
CA THR A 37 13.62 -2.35 -2.84
C THR A 37 14.55 -2.96 -3.87
N HIS A 38 15.69 -3.50 -3.42
CA HIS A 38 16.67 -4.14 -4.31
C HIS A 38 16.07 -5.29 -5.15
N SER A 39 15.12 -6.05 -4.59
CA SER A 39 14.44 -7.16 -5.25
C SER A 39 13.24 -6.74 -6.11
N ASN A 40 13.00 -5.42 -6.27
CA ASN A 40 11.83 -4.85 -6.92
C ASN A 40 10.50 -5.44 -6.38
N ASN A 41 10.48 -5.80 -5.08
CA ASN A 41 9.28 -6.26 -4.41
C ASN A 41 8.48 -5.05 -3.90
N MET A 42 7.28 -4.89 -4.47
CA MET A 42 6.35 -3.80 -4.15
C MET A 42 5.55 -4.03 -2.87
N GLU A 43 5.61 -5.22 -2.27
CA GLU A 43 4.89 -5.56 -1.05
C GLU A 43 5.16 -4.56 0.09
N TYR A 44 6.41 -4.11 0.23
CA TYR A 44 6.80 -3.18 1.28
C TYR A 44 6.16 -1.80 1.09
N GLU A 45 6.07 -1.32 -0.16
CA GLU A 45 5.40 -0.06 -0.48
C GLU A 45 3.89 -0.15 -0.24
N ILE A 46 3.26 -1.25 -0.69
CA ILE A 46 1.82 -1.49 -0.50
C ILE A 46 1.48 -1.52 1.00
N LEU A 47 2.26 -2.25 1.81
CA LEU A 47 2.08 -2.30 3.26
C LEU A 47 2.23 -0.92 3.90
N LYS A 48 3.23 -0.14 3.49
CA LYS A 48 3.44 1.22 3.97
C LYS A 48 2.26 2.14 3.64
N ARG A 49 1.69 2.00 2.44
CA ARG A 49 0.51 2.78 2.00
C ARG A 49 -0.75 2.40 2.75
N ILE A 50 -0.95 1.11 3.00
CA ILE A 50 -2.01 0.62 3.89
C ILE A 50 -1.82 1.16 5.32
N GLN A 51 -0.59 1.23 5.83
CA GLN A 51 -0.31 1.84 7.15
C GLN A 51 -0.66 3.34 7.16
N MET A 52 -0.30 4.08 6.11
CA MET A 52 -0.68 5.50 5.97
C MET A 52 -2.20 5.68 5.87
N GLY A 53 -2.87 4.83 5.10
CA GLY A 53 -4.33 4.76 5.02
C GLY A 53 -4.97 4.46 6.37
N ASN A 54 -4.39 3.55 7.16
CA ASN A 54 -4.85 3.23 8.51
C ASN A 54 -4.73 4.45 9.44
N LYS A 55 -3.64 5.22 9.37
CA LYS A 55 -3.50 6.46 10.14
C LYS A 55 -4.62 7.45 9.82
N CYS A 56 -4.89 7.66 8.53
CA CYS A 56 -5.98 8.53 8.07
C CYS A 56 -7.35 7.99 8.52
N TYR A 57 -7.59 6.69 8.38
CA TYR A 57 -8.82 6.02 8.84
C TYR A 57 -9.08 6.24 10.33
N TYR A 58 -8.07 6.15 11.19
CA TYR A 58 -8.23 6.40 12.62
C TYR A 58 -8.44 7.88 12.93
N ALA A 59 -7.72 8.78 12.26
CA ALA A 59 -7.92 10.23 12.39
C ALA A 59 -9.35 10.64 12.02
N MET A 60 -9.91 10.05 10.95
CA MET A 60 -11.28 10.31 10.48
C MET A 60 -12.33 9.42 11.19
N GLY A 61 -11.93 8.65 12.20
CA GLY A 61 -12.79 7.65 12.84
C GLY A 61 -14.08 8.23 13.41
N ASN A 62 -14.02 9.45 13.97
CA ASN A 62 -15.19 10.13 14.53
C ASN A 62 -16.18 10.56 13.44
N LEU A 63 -15.68 11.07 12.31
CA LEU A 63 -16.51 11.49 11.18
C LEU A 63 -17.21 10.28 10.52
N LEU A 64 -16.48 9.18 10.33
CA LEU A 64 -17.04 7.96 9.74
C LEU A 64 -18.09 7.31 10.65
N LYS A 65 -17.93 7.41 11.97
CA LYS A 65 -18.91 6.91 12.96
C LYS A 65 -20.11 7.85 13.17
N SER A 66 -19.96 9.15 12.89
CA SER A 66 -20.97 10.16 13.22
C SER A 66 -22.33 9.82 12.61
N ARG A 67 -23.40 9.89 13.42
CA ARG A 67 -24.78 9.70 12.92
C ARG A 67 -25.33 10.92 12.19
N ILE A 68 -24.71 12.09 12.40
CA ILE A 68 -25.11 13.35 11.79
C ILE A 68 -24.77 13.35 10.28
N LEU A 69 -23.68 12.69 9.92
CA LEU A 69 -23.19 12.67 8.54
C LEU A 69 -23.91 11.62 7.71
N SER A 70 -24.36 12.00 6.51
CA SER A 70 -24.98 11.07 5.56
C SER A 70 -23.98 9.98 5.12
N LYS A 71 -24.50 8.79 4.78
CA LYS A 71 -23.67 7.69 4.28
C LYS A 71 -22.95 8.08 2.99
N THR A 72 -23.61 8.80 2.10
CA THR A 72 -23.04 9.30 0.83
C THR A 72 -21.82 10.17 1.07
N LEU A 73 -21.89 11.11 2.02
CA LEU A 73 -20.76 11.99 2.33
C LEU A 73 -19.61 11.24 3.00
N LYS A 74 -19.90 10.24 3.84
CA LYS A 74 -18.86 9.34 4.38
C LYS A 74 -18.14 8.54 3.29
N VAL A 75 -18.86 8.08 2.28
CA VAL A 75 -18.27 7.39 1.13
C VAL A 75 -17.41 8.35 0.31
N GLN A 76 -17.89 9.57 0.06
CA GLN A 76 -17.09 10.59 -0.62
C GLN A 76 -15.79 10.87 0.14
N LEU A 77 -15.85 11.07 1.46
CA LEU A 77 -14.67 11.23 2.31
C LEU A 77 -13.70 10.05 2.23
N TYR A 78 -14.22 8.82 2.19
CA TYR A 78 -13.39 7.64 1.98
C TYR A 78 -12.69 7.67 0.62
N VAL A 79 -13.42 7.93 -0.47
CA VAL A 79 -12.87 7.94 -1.83
C VAL A 79 -11.85 9.05 -2.03
N THR A 80 -12.11 10.25 -1.52
CA THR A 80 -11.26 11.43 -1.74
C THR A 80 -10.01 11.44 -0.87
N LEU A 81 -10.08 10.96 0.37
CA LEU A 81 -8.97 11.05 1.32
C LEU A 81 -8.30 9.71 1.59
N ILE A 82 -9.05 8.73 2.10
CA ILE A 82 -8.45 7.47 2.56
C ILE A 82 -7.99 6.63 1.36
N ARG A 83 -8.84 6.49 0.35
CA ARG A 83 -8.56 5.69 -0.85
C ARG A 83 -7.45 6.31 -1.70
N SER A 84 -7.41 7.63 -1.83
CA SER A 84 -6.35 8.33 -2.56
C SER A 84 -4.97 8.13 -1.93
N ILE A 85 -4.87 8.14 -0.59
CA ILE A 85 -3.62 7.86 0.14
C ILE A 85 -3.14 6.43 -0.10
N VAL A 86 -4.07 5.46 -0.03
CA VAL A 86 -3.74 4.04 -0.18
C VAL A 86 -3.37 3.71 -1.63
N LEU A 87 -4.04 4.29 -2.61
CA LEU A 87 -3.81 3.99 -4.04
C LEU A 87 -2.76 4.89 -4.70
N TYR A 88 -2.08 5.73 -3.94
CA TYR A 88 -1.02 6.56 -4.50
C TYR A 88 0.10 5.69 -5.08
N GLY A 89 0.39 5.87 -6.37
CA GLY A 89 1.42 5.12 -7.08
C GLY A 89 0.99 3.72 -7.53
N VAL A 90 -0.31 3.37 -7.46
CA VAL A 90 -0.82 2.04 -7.85
C VAL A 90 -0.49 1.67 -9.31
N GLN A 91 -0.39 2.66 -10.20
CA GLN A 91 -0.02 2.45 -11.61
C GLN A 91 1.39 1.87 -11.77
N CYS A 92 2.27 2.09 -10.79
CA CYS A 92 3.64 1.60 -10.80
C CYS A 92 3.81 0.29 -10.03
N TRP A 93 2.75 -0.23 -9.39
CA TRP A 93 2.83 -1.46 -8.60
C TRP A 93 2.66 -2.70 -9.46
N THR A 94 3.53 -3.68 -9.25
CA THR A 94 3.31 -5.05 -9.70
C THR A 94 2.51 -5.80 -8.62
N ILE A 95 1.18 -5.83 -8.74
CA ILE A 95 0.28 -6.39 -7.72
C ILE A 95 0.18 -7.91 -7.85
N ARG A 96 0.40 -8.62 -6.74
CA ARG A 96 0.13 -10.06 -6.61
C ARG A 96 -1.24 -10.31 -6.00
N LYS A 97 -1.76 -11.54 -6.11
CA LYS A 97 -3.06 -11.92 -5.51
C LYS A 97 -3.12 -11.71 -3.99
N ASN A 98 -2.00 -11.93 -3.30
CA ASN A 98 -1.92 -11.67 -1.87
C ASN A 98 -2.07 -10.17 -1.55
N ASP A 99 -1.48 -9.29 -2.35
CA ASP A 99 -1.55 -7.84 -2.14
C ASP A 99 -2.94 -7.28 -2.47
N GLU A 100 -3.58 -7.82 -3.52
CA GLU A 100 -4.98 -7.55 -3.83
C GLU A 100 -5.89 -7.90 -2.64
N SER A 101 -5.65 -9.06 -2.00
CA SER A 101 -6.38 -9.48 -0.80
C SER A 101 -6.19 -8.51 0.36
N LYS A 102 -4.95 -8.07 0.63
CA LYS A 102 -4.66 -7.06 1.69
C LYS A 102 -5.40 -5.74 1.45
N LEU A 103 -5.42 -5.25 0.21
CA LEU A 103 -6.15 -4.03 -0.16
C LEU A 103 -7.66 -4.21 0.00
N ARG A 104 -8.20 -5.36 -0.41
CA ARG A 104 -9.62 -5.71 -0.24
C ARG A 104 -10.03 -5.77 1.23
N VAL A 105 -9.19 -6.35 2.09
CA VAL A 105 -9.42 -6.37 3.55
C VAL A 105 -9.45 -4.95 4.12
N PHE A 106 -8.54 -4.08 3.69
CA PHE A 106 -8.52 -2.68 4.12
C PHE A 106 -9.79 -1.91 3.68
N GLU A 107 -10.23 -2.10 2.43
CA GLU A 107 -11.45 -1.50 1.93
C GLU A 107 -12.67 -1.96 2.72
N ARG A 108 -12.84 -3.27 2.91
CA ARG A 108 -13.93 -3.86 3.70
C ARG A 108 -13.95 -3.35 5.14
N LYS A 109 -12.78 -3.23 5.78
CA LYS A 109 -12.65 -2.62 7.12
C LYS A 109 -13.23 -1.20 7.15
N THR A 110 -12.96 -0.40 6.12
CA THR A 110 -13.45 0.98 6.04
C THR A 110 -14.95 1.04 5.74
N LEU A 111 -15.43 0.23 4.79
CA LEU A 111 -16.85 0.17 4.44
C LEU A 111 -17.72 -0.31 5.61
N ARG A 112 -17.26 -1.30 6.38
CA ARG A 112 -17.94 -1.78 7.59
C ARG A 112 -18.10 -0.68 8.65
N ARG A 113 -17.21 0.30 8.69
CA ARG A 113 -17.35 1.47 9.57
C ARG A 113 -18.49 2.40 9.13
N ILE A 114 -18.72 2.53 7.83
CA ILE A 114 -19.71 3.43 7.23
C ILE A 114 -21.10 2.80 7.24
N TYR A 115 -21.20 1.55 6.78
CA TYR A 115 -22.47 0.86 6.56
C TYR A 115 -22.88 -0.04 7.72
N GLY A 116 -21.94 -0.43 8.58
CA GLY A 116 -22.16 -1.43 9.62
C GLY A 116 -21.90 -2.86 9.11
N PRO A 117 -22.38 -3.87 9.85
CA PRO A 117 -22.31 -5.26 9.43
C PRO A 117 -23.01 -5.46 8.08
N TYR A 118 -22.38 -6.20 7.18
CA TYR A 118 -22.97 -6.62 5.91
C TYR A 118 -22.83 -8.14 5.82
N HIS A 119 -23.94 -8.81 5.54
CA HIS A 119 -23.96 -10.25 5.28
C HIS A 119 -23.75 -10.46 3.79
N ASP A 120 -22.69 -11.16 3.41
CA ASP A 120 -22.45 -11.53 2.02
C ASP A 120 -23.35 -12.73 1.69
N PRO A 121 -24.33 -12.60 0.77
CA PRO A 121 -25.25 -13.69 0.47
C PRO A 121 -24.60 -14.86 -0.29
N GLN A 122 -23.33 -14.73 -0.72
CA GLN A 122 -22.63 -15.72 -1.54
C GLN A 122 -21.57 -16.53 -0.78
N THR A 123 -21.47 -16.35 0.55
CA THR A 123 -20.61 -17.16 1.43
C THR A 123 -21.48 -18.06 2.29
#